data_AF-A0A9W7C0M8-F1
#
_entry.id   AF-A0A9W7C0M8-F1
#
_cell.length_a   1.000
_cell.length_b   1.000
_cell.length_c   1.000
_cell.angle_alpha   90.00
_cell.angle_beta   90.00
_cell.angle_gamma   90.00
#
_symmetry.space_group_name_H-M   'P 1'
#
loop_
_entity.id
_entity.type
_entity.pdbx_description
1 polymer ?
#
loop_
_entity_poly.entity_id
_entity_poly.type
_entity_poly.pdbx_seq_one_letter_code
_entity_poly.pdbx_strand_id
1 'polypeptide(L)'
;MKAVQVAGGNIQKPGGNWSIFDFCNQFLQTAEELREATCDLLTRLRRDHNVLLVEVRFCPTLHTLEGLSPREALEAVISGITQAKRRDVAVEAGVIVCALRSRSEQEAVDLADLCQPYLGKGVVGYDVAGDEGSFPLLPKMRRGIVRAKELHIPVTLHAGEWPVNDKFGTQSIENLEQATDQTSPICADRIGHACQLLHSPNNAILSSIMASRIPVECCLTSNCAWKIPSYKEHPIFQMLVTSDPPVVCCLNCDNTLLSGSAEEEANPTGELIHLVDDVLRGNGLNEEQVKATLKRALLNGVDSR
;
A
#
# COMPACT_ATOMS: atom_id res chain seq x y z
N MET A 1 -5.30 12.04 -27.11
CA MET A 1 -5.81 11.69 -25.76
C MET A 1 -6.85 10.61 -25.94
N LYS A 2 -6.62 9.42 -25.36
CA LYS A 2 -7.71 8.47 -25.13
C LYS A 2 -8.68 9.18 -24.16
N ALA A 3 -9.81 9.64 -24.67
CA ALA A 3 -10.89 10.16 -23.86
C ALA A 3 -12.07 9.23 -24.11
N VAL A 4 -12.00 8.02 -23.55
CA VAL A 4 -13.21 7.21 -23.44
C VAL A 4 -14.01 7.85 -22.32
N GLN A 5 -14.93 8.74 -22.70
CA GLN A 5 -15.96 9.20 -21.80
C GLN A 5 -16.81 7.97 -21.48
N VAL A 6 -16.56 7.34 -20.33
CA VAL A 6 -17.34 6.18 -19.88
C VAL A 6 -18.74 6.69 -19.57
N ALA A 7 -19.65 6.64 -20.55
CA ALA A 7 -21.07 6.82 -20.33
C ALA A 7 -21.55 5.68 -19.42
N GLY A 8 -21.71 5.97 -18.12
CA GLY A 8 -22.05 4.99 -17.09
C GLY A 8 -20.92 4.62 -16.12
N GLY A 9 -19.78 5.34 -16.13
CA GLY A 9 -18.67 5.11 -15.20
C GLY A 9 -19.10 5.19 -13.73
N ASN A 10 -18.66 4.21 -12.94
CA ASN A 10 -18.78 4.07 -11.49
C ASN A 10 -19.59 5.19 -10.82
N ILE A 11 -20.91 4.99 -10.69
CA ILE A 11 -21.71 5.85 -9.82
C ILE A 11 -21.25 5.58 -8.38
N GLN A 12 -20.35 6.41 -7.87
CA GLN A 12 -20.11 6.54 -6.43
C GLN A 12 -20.15 8.00 -6.01
N LYS A 13 -20.93 8.26 -4.98
CA LYS A 13 -20.86 9.44 -4.10
C LYS A 13 -20.95 8.89 -2.67
N PRO A 14 -20.41 9.55 -1.62
CA PRO A 14 -19.42 10.64 -1.51
C PRO A 14 -18.00 10.14 -1.12
N GLY A 15 -16.98 11.01 -1.33
CA GLY A 15 -15.56 10.78 -0.99
C GLY A 15 -14.53 11.55 -1.87
N GLY A 16 -14.93 12.02 -3.07
CA GLY A 16 -14.28 13.09 -3.85
C GLY A 16 -12.90 12.83 -4.49
N ASN A 17 -12.04 11.98 -3.92
CA ASN A 17 -10.62 11.88 -4.34
C ASN A 17 -10.30 10.73 -5.32
N TRP A 18 -11.27 9.90 -5.71
CA TRP A 18 -11.03 8.78 -6.63
C TRP A 18 -11.17 9.13 -8.12
N SER A 19 -11.70 10.31 -8.44
CA SER A 19 -11.87 10.76 -9.82
C SER A 19 -10.54 10.91 -10.57
N ILE A 20 -9.46 11.25 -9.87
CA ILE A 20 -8.13 11.35 -10.46
C ILE A 20 -7.53 9.96 -10.75
N PHE A 21 -7.78 8.97 -9.89
CA PHE A 21 -7.44 7.57 -10.18
C PHE A 21 -8.20 7.07 -11.40
N ASP A 22 -9.52 7.32 -11.46
CA ASP A 22 -10.35 6.96 -12.62
C ASP A 22 -9.83 7.62 -13.91
N PHE A 23 -9.42 8.88 -13.85
CA PHE A 23 -8.80 9.58 -14.99
C PHE A 23 -7.49 8.91 -15.41
N CYS A 24 -6.56 8.65 -14.48
CA CYS A 24 -5.29 7.99 -14.78
C CYS A 24 -5.49 6.58 -15.36
N ASN A 25 -6.45 5.83 -14.83
CA ASN A 25 -6.73 4.46 -15.28
C ASN A 25 -7.16 4.39 -16.74
N GLN A 26 -7.77 5.44 -17.31
CA GLN A 26 -8.17 5.46 -18.73
C GLN A 26 -6.99 5.30 -19.72
N PHE A 27 -5.75 5.54 -19.26
CA PHE A 27 -4.54 5.39 -20.06
C PHE A 27 -3.85 4.03 -19.88
N LEU A 28 -4.46 3.13 -19.11
CA LEU A 28 -3.93 1.83 -18.74
C LEU A 28 -4.98 0.73 -19.01
N GLN A 29 -5.62 0.74 -20.18
CA GLN A 29 -6.76 -0.15 -20.49
C GLN A 29 -6.42 -1.26 -21.48
N THR A 30 -5.21 -1.26 -22.04
CA THR A 30 -4.71 -2.31 -22.94
C THR A 30 -3.49 -3.03 -22.36
N ALA A 31 -3.25 -4.25 -22.83
CA ALA A 31 -2.12 -5.06 -22.38
C ALA A 31 -0.77 -4.40 -22.70
N GLU A 32 -0.68 -3.65 -23.81
CA GLU A 32 0.52 -2.89 -24.16
C GLU A 32 0.77 -1.73 -23.21
N GLU A 33 -0.27 -0.95 -22.87
CA GLU A 33 -0.16 0.17 -21.93
C GLU A 33 0.28 -0.28 -20.54
N LEU A 34 -0.36 -1.32 -20.00
CA LEU A 34 0.02 -1.88 -18.69
C LEU A 34 1.46 -2.41 -18.70
N ARG A 35 1.86 -3.11 -19.76
CA ARG A 35 3.19 -3.68 -19.92
C ARG A 35 4.27 -2.59 -19.99
N GLU A 36 4.10 -1.57 -20.84
CA GLU A 36 5.07 -0.49 -20.97
C GLU A 36 5.09 0.41 -19.73
N ALA A 37 3.92 0.72 -19.13
CA ALA A 37 3.86 1.50 -17.89
C ALA A 37 4.58 0.81 -16.73
N THR A 38 4.42 -0.51 -16.60
CA THR A 38 5.14 -1.30 -15.59
C THR A 38 6.65 -1.28 -15.86
N CYS A 39 7.07 -1.49 -17.11
CA CYS A 39 8.48 -1.46 -17.49
C CYS A 39 9.13 -0.09 -17.24
N ASP A 40 8.42 1.00 -17.58
CA ASP A 40 8.85 2.37 -17.32
C ASP A 40 8.95 2.66 -15.82
N LEU A 41 7.95 2.28 -15.02
CA LEU A 41 7.97 2.44 -13.56
C LEU A 41 9.23 1.80 -12.96
N LEU A 42 9.52 0.53 -13.29
CA LEU A 42 10.71 -0.16 -12.79
C LEU A 42 12.02 0.51 -13.23
N THR A 43 12.06 0.98 -14.49
CA THR A 43 13.22 1.70 -15.03
C THR A 43 13.47 2.99 -14.25
N ARG A 44 12.43 3.79 -13.99
CA ARG A 44 12.54 5.03 -13.22
C ARG A 44 12.94 4.78 -11.77
N LEU A 45 12.29 3.82 -11.10
CA LEU A 45 12.66 3.42 -9.73
C LEU A 45 14.13 3.02 -9.63
N ARG A 46 14.66 2.29 -10.62
CA ARG A 46 16.07 1.90 -10.64
C ARG A 46 17.00 3.08 -10.88
N ARG A 47 16.70 3.88 -11.89
CA ARG A 47 17.54 4.95 -12.42
C ARG A 47 17.61 6.13 -11.46
N ASP A 48 16.45 6.55 -10.95
CA ASP A 48 16.31 7.80 -10.22
C ASP A 48 16.47 7.60 -8.71
N HIS A 49 16.13 6.41 -8.20
CA HIS A 49 16.07 6.15 -6.77
C HIS A 49 16.90 4.95 -6.30
N ASN A 50 17.59 4.26 -7.22
CA ASN A 50 18.39 3.07 -6.92
C ASN A 50 17.62 1.97 -6.16
N VAL A 51 16.32 1.86 -6.42
CA VAL A 51 15.48 0.79 -5.87
C VAL A 51 15.99 -0.54 -6.43
N LEU A 52 16.19 -1.53 -5.55
CA LEU A 52 16.65 -2.88 -5.92
C LEU A 52 15.52 -3.91 -5.90
N LEU A 53 14.45 -3.59 -5.19
CA LEU A 53 13.27 -4.42 -5.00
C LEU A 53 12.02 -3.54 -5.00
N VAL A 54 10.95 -3.97 -5.67
CA VAL A 54 9.62 -3.38 -5.49
C VAL A 54 8.50 -4.40 -5.55
N GLU A 55 7.48 -4.23 -4.71
CA GLU A 55 6.20 -4.93 -4.82
C GLU A 55 5.15 -3.93 -5.31
N VAL A 56 4.80 -4.01 -6.59
CA VAL A 56 3.84 -3.11 -7.22
C VAL A 56 2.44 -3.60 -6.89
N ARG A 57 1.60 -2.73 -6.33
CA ARG A 57 0.21 -3.05 -6.00
C ARG A 57 -0.74 -2.44 -7.01
N PHE A 58 -1.74 -3.19 -7.46
CA PHE A 58 -2.79 -2.66 -8.35
C PHE A 58 -4.04 -3.52 -8.32
N CYS A 59 -5.18 -2.95 -8.75
CA CYS A 59 -6.45 -3.66 -8.85
C CYS A 59 -6.74 -4.00 -10.33
N PRO A 60 -6.63 -5.29 -10.75
CA PRO A 60 -6.79 -5.66 -12.16
C PRO A 60 -8.15 -5.29 -12.77
N THR A 61 -9.22 -5.26 -11.97
CA THR A 61 -10.58 -4.95 -12.45
C THR A 61 -10.73 -3.50 -12.92
N LEU A 62 -9.87 -2.58 -12.47
CA LEU A 62 -9.86 -1.18 -12.94
C LEU A 62 -9.35 -1.01 -14.38
N HIS A 63 -8.77 -2.05 -14.96
CA HIS A 63 -8.11 -2.01 -16.28
C HIS A 63 -8.84 -2.84 -17.34
N THR A 64 -10.17 -2.89 -17.25
CA THR A 64 -11.04 -3.76 -18.07
C THR A 64 -11.97 -2.99 -19.03
N LEU A 65 -11.88 -1.65 -19.09
CA LEU A 65 -12.77 -0.79 -19.86
C LEU A 65 -12.60 -0.94 -21.39
N GLU A 66 -11.42 -1.37 -21.86
CA GLU A 66 -11.15 -1.63 -23.28
C GLU A 66 -11.09 -3.13 -23.60
N GLY A 67 -11.75 -3.98 -22.80
CA GLY A 67 -12.02 -5.37 -23.13
C GLY A 67 -11.03 -6.40 -22.58
N LEU A 68 -10.03 -5.97 -21.79
CA LEU A 68 -9.23 -6.92 -21.02
C LEU A 68 -10.08 -7.60 -19.94
N SER A 69 -9.86 -8.88 -19.73
CA SER A 69 -10.22 -9.55 -18.49
C SER A 69 -9.26 -9.15 -17.36
N PRO A 70 -9.66 -9.27 -16.08
CA PRO A 70 -8.76 -9.08 -14.94
C PRO A 70 -7.49 -9.95 -15.02
N ARG A 71 -7.62 -11.15 -15.59
CA ARG A 71 -6.48 -12.05 -15.85
C ARG A 71 -5.50 -11.44 -16.85
N GLU A 72 -5.99 -10.96 -18.00
CA GLU A 72 -5.13 -10.36 -19.02
C GLU A 72 -4.46 -9.08 -18.52
N ALA A 73 -5.14 -8.28 -17.69
CA ALA A 73 -4.54 -7.13 -17.03
C ALA A 73 -3.38 -7.54 -16.09
N LEU A 74 -3.57 -8.58 -15.27
CA LEU A 74 -2.51 -9.14 -14.42
C LEU A 74 -1.33 -9.68 -15.24
N GLU A 75 -1.61 -10.45 -16.28
CA GLU A 75 -0.58 -11.00 -17.18
C GLU A 75 0.21 -9.89 -17.89
N ALA A 76 -0.44 -8.79 -18.26
CA ALA A 76 0.22 -7.64 -18.86
C ALA A 76 1.21 -6.96 -17.91
N VAL A 77 0.84 -6.77 -16.64
CA VAL A 77 1.75 -6.22 -15.61
C VAL A 77 2.93 -7.17 -15.36
N ILE A 78 2.69 -8.47 -15.22
CA ILE A 78 3.76 -9.48 -15.08
C ILE A 78 4.69 -9.50 -16.31
N SER A 79 4.12 -9.33 -17.51
CA SER A 79 4.88 -9.19 -18.75
C SER A 79 5.75 -7.94 -18.74
N GLY A 80 5.27 -6.83 -18.17
CA GLY A 80 6.04 -5.60 -17.98
C GLY A 80 7.26 -5.78 -17.08
N ILE A 81 7.09 -6.50 -15.96
CA ILE A 81 8.22 -6.91 -15.09
C ILE A 81 9.24 -7.75 -15.87
N THR A 82 8.76 -8.73 -16.64
CA THR A 82 9.61 -9.58 -17.49
C THR A 82 10.34 -8.76 -18.55
N GLN A 83 9.67 -7.76 -19.13
CA GLN A 83 10.27 -6.86 -20.13
C GLN A 83 11.38 -6.00 -19.52
N ALA A 84 11.17 -5.42 -18.33
CA ALA A 84 12.19 -4.66 -17.62
C ALA A 84 13.45 -5.52 -17.38
N LYS A 85 13.26 -6.77 -16.91
CA LYS A 85 14.35 -7.73 -16.73
C LYS A 85 15.10 -8.03 -18.03
N ARG A 86 14.39 -8.17 -19.16
CA ARG A 86 15.00 -8.36 -20.50
C ARG A 86 15.75 -7.12 -21.01
N ARG A 87 15.42 -5.93 -20.51
CA ARG A 87 16.12 -4.67 -20.80
C ARG A 87 17.25 -4.38 -19.81
N ASP A 88 17.69 -5.40 -19.04
CA ASP A 88 18.74 -5.30 -18.02
C ASP A 88 18.47 -4.25 -16.92
N VAL A 89 17.18 -3.97 -16.65
CA VAL A 89 16.79 -3.15 -15.49
C VAL A 89 17.01 -3.99 -14.22
N ALA A 90 18.07 -3.66 -13.48
CA ALA A 90 18.49 -4.39 -12.28
C ALA A 90 17.60 -4.11 -11.05
N VAL A 91 16.32 -4.49 -11.13
CA VAL A 91 15.30 -4.43 -10.06
C VAL A 91 14.57 -5.77 -9.99
N GLU A 92 14.52 -6.38 -8.81
CA GLU A 92 13.61 -7.49 -8.57
C GLU A 92 12.21 -6.95 -8.29
N ALA A 93 11.17 -7.54 -8.90
CA ALA A 93 9.81 -7.03 -8.78
C ALA A 93 8.77 -8.12 -8.63
N GLY A 94 7.74 -7.83 -7.84
CA GLY A 94 6.55 -8.66 -7.65
C GLY A 94 5.27 -7.83 -7.70
N VAL A 95 4.14 -8.49 -7.84
CA VAL A 95 2.81 -7.88 -7.92
C VAL A 95 1.97 -8.26 -6.71
N ILE A 96 1.35 -7.27 -6.08
CA ILE A 96 0.29 -7.45 -5.08
C ILE A 96 -1.04 -7.11 -5.75
N VAL A 97 -1.99 -8.06 -5.72
CA VAL A 97 -3.32 -7.84 -6.30
C VAL A 97 -4.24 -7.23 -5.24
N CYS A 98 -4.75 -6.04 -5.52
CA CYS A 98 -5.63 -5.31 -4.61
C CYS A 98 -7.10 -5.57 -4.92
N ALA A 99 -7.87 -5.98 -3.92
CA ALA A 99 -9.31 -5.75 -3.89
C ALA A 99 -9.62 -4.35 -3.34
N LEU A 100 -10.72 -3.77 -3.80
CA LEU A 100 -11.16 -2.44 -3.36
C LEU A 100 -12.35 -2.58 -2.40
N ARG A 101 -12.25 -2.01 -1.20
CA ARG A 101 -13.32 -2.01 -0.18
C ARG A 101 -14.66 -1.43 -0.67
N SER A 102 -14.63 -0.61 -1.72
CA SER A 102 -15.82 -0.05 -2.37
C SER A 102 -16.54 -1.02 -3.33
N ARG A 103 -15.89 -2.12 -3.75
CA ARG A 103 -16.41 -3.13 -4.68
C ARG A 103 -17.24 -4.20 -3.97
N SER A 104 -17.61 -5.25 -4.71
CA SER A 104 -18.40 -6.35 -4.15
C SER A 104 -17.52 -7.33 -3.35
N GLU A 105 -18.11 -8.04 -2.40
CA GLU A 105 -17.43 -9.14 -1.70
C GLU A 105 -16.99 -10.24 -2.68
N GLN A 106 -17.81 -10.56 -3.68
CA GLN A 106 -17.49 -11.59 -4.66
C GLN A 106 -16.26 -11.22 -5.49
N GLU A 107 -16.12 -9.95 -5.88
CA GLU A 107 -14.92 -9.47 -6.59
C GLU A 107 -13.65 -9.63 -5.73
N ALA A 108 -13.73 -9.42 -4.41
CA ALA A 108 -12.61 -9.67 -3.51
C ALA A 108 -12.21 -11.16 -3.48
N VAL A 109 -13.20 -12.07 -3.49
CA VAL A 109 -12.96 -13.52 -3.59
C VAL A 109 -12.33 -13.88 -4.94
N ASP A 110 -12.88 -13.38 -6.04
CA ASP A 110 -12.42 -13.66 -7.39
C ASP A 110 -10.97 -13.18 -7.61
N LEU A 111 -10.59 -12.05 -7.03
CA LEU A 111 -9.23 -11.53 -7.07
C LEU A 111 -8.26 -12.38 -6.24
N ALA A 112 -8.69 -12.93 -5.10
CA ALA A 112 -7.88 -13.89 -4.34
C ALA A 112 -7.65 -15.19 -5.14
N ASP A 113 -8.70 -15.71 -5.79
CA ASP A 113 -8.59 -16.88 -6.68
C ASP A 113 -7.68 -16.61 -7.89
N LEU A 114 -7.73 -15.38 -8.44
CA LEU A 114 -6.86 -14.97 -9.55
C LEU A 114 -5.38 -15.01 -9.18
N CYS A 115 -5.02 -14.71 -7.93
CA CYS A 115 -3.62 -14.69 -7.47
C CYS A 115 -2.97 -16.08 -7.50
N GLN A 116 -3.68 -17.12 -7.07
CA GLN A 116 -3.13 -18.45 -6.82
C GLN A 116 -2.27 -19.01 -7.98
N PRO A 117 -2.72 -19.04 -9.26
CA PRO A 117 -1.91 -19.60 -10.34
C PRO A 117 -0.60 -18.83 -10.64
N TYR A 118 -0.53 -17.57 -10.22
CA TYR A 118 0.63 -16.67 -10.45
C TYR A 118 1.47 -16.44 -9.20
N LEU A 119 1.11 -17.02 -8.04
CA LEU A 119 1.90 -16.90 -6.80
C LEU A 119 3.31 -17.48 -7.02
N GLY A 120 4.34 -16.68 -6.77
CA GLY A 120 5.75 -17.02 -7.06
C GLY A 120 6.13 -16.98 -8.54
N LYS A 121 5.19 -16.60 -9.44
CA LYS A 121 5.39 -16.43 -10.89
C LYS A 121 5.04 -15.01 -11.35
N GLY A 122 5.21 -14.03 -10.46
CA GLY A 122 4.89 -12.63 -10.68
C GLY A 122 4.03 -12.05 -9.57
N VAL A 123 3.06 -12.81 -9.05
CA VAL A 123 2.28 -12.40 -7.87
C VAL A 123 3.02 -12.79 -6.59
N VAL A 124 3.04 -11.88 -5.63
CA VAL A 124 3.66 -12.06 -4.31
C VAL A 124 2.70 -11.82 -3.14
N GLY A 125 1.52 -11.25 -3.39
CA GLY A 125 0.54 -11.04 -2.32
C GLY A 125 -0.82 -10.56 -2.79
N TYR A 126 -1.69 -10.37 -1.81
CA TYR A 126 -3.05 -9.85 -1.93
C TYR A 126 -3.25 -8.68 -0.96
N ASP A 127 -4.03 -7.68 -1.37
CA ASP A 127 -4.29 -6.48 -0.57
C ASP A 127 -5.77 -6.07 -0.58
N VAL A 128 -6.17 -5.32 0.44
CA VAL A 128 -7.42 -4.56 0.46
C VAL A 128 -7.08 -3.07 0.62
N ALA A 129 -7.34 -2.32 -0.44
CA ALA A 129 -7.13 -0.87 -0.52
C ALA A 129 -8.46 -0.15 -0.79
N GLY A 130 -8.44 1.18 -0.87
CA GLY A 130 -9.60 2.00 -1.24
C GLY A 130 -9.97 3.05 -0.20
N ASP A 131 -11.14 3.67 -0.37
CA ASP A 131 -11.66 4.70 0.54
C ASP A 131 -12.02 4.11 1.91
N GLU A 132 -11.08 4.17 2.87
CA GLU A 132 -11.29 3.63 4.21
C GLU A 132 -12.34 4.37 5.02
N GLY A 133 -12.45 5.69 4.86
CA GLY A 133 -13.43 6.49 5.60
C GLY A 133 -14.87 6.22 5.17
N SER A 134 -15.07 5.86 3.91
CA SER A 134 -16.42 5.58 3.37
C SER A 134 -16.78 4.09 3.40
N PHE A 135 -15.79 3.19 3.36
CA PHE A 135 -16.02 1.74 3.33
C PHE A 135 -15.17 1.05 4.39
N PRO A 136 -15.75 0.52 5.48
CA PRO A 136 -14.99 -0.25 6.47
C PRO A 136 -14.42 -1.54 5.87
N LEU A 137 -13.40 -2.11 6.54
CA LEU A 137 -12.80 -3.38 6.12
C LEU A 137 -13.83 -4.52 6.16
N LEU A 138 -14.55 -4.63 7.28
CA LEU A 138 -15.56 -5.65 7.52
C LEU A 138 -17.00 -5.08 7.47
N PRO A 139 -18.00 -5.93 7.18
CA PRO A 139 -17.91 -7.36 6.88
C PRO A 139 -17.50 -7.67 5.43
N LYS A 140 -17.58 -6.69 4.54
CA LYS A 140 -17.58 -6.88 3.08
C LYS A 140 -16.34 -7.55 2.52
N MET A 141 -15.15 -7.27 3.07
CA MET A 141 -13.89 -7.85 2.55
C MET A 141 -13.51 -9.17 3.22
N ARG A 142 -14.28 -9.64 4.23
CA ARG A 142 -13.94 -10.82 5.02
C ARG A 142 -13.67 -12.04 4.14
N ARG A 143 -14.60 -12.36 3.23
CA ARG A 143 -14.51 -13.58 2.42
C ARG A 143 -13.31 -13.55 1.47
N GLY A 144 -12.98 -12.40 0.87
CA GLY A 144 -11.80 -12.26 0.02
C GLY A 144 -10.50 -12.48 0.79
N ILE A 145 -10.39 -11.87 1.99
CA ILE A 145 -9.19 -12.04 2.83
C ILE A 145 -9.04 -13.49 3.31
N VAL A 146 -10.11 -14.09 3.84
CA VAL A 146 -10.10 -15.50 4.27
C VAL A 146 -9.70 -16.40 3.10
N ARG A 147 -10.26 -16.14 1.91
CA ARG A 147 -9.91 -16.90 0.71
C ARG A 147 -8.42 -16.79 0.36
N ALA A 148 -7.83 -15.59 0.43
CA ALA A 148 -6.40 -15.40 0.20
C ALA A 148 -5.54 -16.19 1.21
N LYS A 149 -5.92 -16.19 2.49
CA LYS A 149 -5.23 -16.96 3.55
C LYS A 149 -5.36 -18.48 3.34
N GLU A 150 -6.55 -18.98 2.97
CA GLU A 150 -6.78 -20.40 2.61
C GLU A 150 -5.92 -20.85 1.42
N LEU A 151 -5.64 -19.93 0.49
CA LEU A 151 -4.79 -20.16 -0.67
C LEU A 151 -3.30 -19.95 -0.38
N HIS A 152 -2.93 -19.68 0.87
CA HIS A 152 -1.56 -19.39 1.31
C HIS A 152 -0.91 -18.20 0.59
N ILE A 153 -1.72 -17.21 0.20
CA ILE A 153 -1.23 -15.96 -0.37
C ILE A 153 -0.92 -14.99 0.78
N PRO A 154 0.28 -14.37 0.83
CA PRO A 154 0.56 -13.31 1.81
C PRO A 154 -0.42 -12.14 1.67
N VAL A 155 -0.94 -11.66 2.79
CA VAL A 155 -1.94 -10.60 2.85
C VAL A 155 -1.36 -9.35 3.50
N THR A 156 -1.39 -8.23 2.79
CA THR A 156 -1.24 -6.89 3.40
C THR A 156 -2.62 -6.22 3.42
N LEU A 157 -2.91 -5.37 4.41
CA LEU A 157 -4.19 -4.66 4.47
C LEU A 157 -3.95 -3.17 4.74
N HIS A 158 -4.55 -2.27 3.95
CA HIS A 158 -4.65 -0.87 4.34
C HIS A 158 -5.60 -0.76 5.52
N ALA A 159 -5.12 -0.31 6.67
CA ALA A 159 -5.91 -0.13 7.86
C ALA A 159 -5.33 1.00 8.71
N GLY A 160 -6.20 1.83 9.28
CA GLY A 160 -5.77 2.88 10.19
C GLY A 160 -5.13 4.07 9.49
N GLU A 161 -5.40 4.28 8.21
CA GLU A 161 -4.85 5.35 7.40
C GLU A 161 -5.61 6.67 7.64
N TRP A 162 -6.94 6.60 7.69
CA TRP A 162 -7.79 7.80 7.74
C TRP A 162 -7.83 8.44 9.13
N PRO A 163 -7.88 9.77 9.25
CA PRO A 163 -7.88 10.47 10.54
C PRO A 163 -9.07 10.10 11.42
N VAL A 164 -8.86 10.06 12.74
CA VAL A 164 -9.94 9.89 13.72
C VAL A 164 -10.42 11.27 14.18
N ASN A 165 -11.60 11.68 13.73
CA ASN A 165 -12.22 12.97 14.07
C ASN A 165 -13.73 12.96 13.77
N ASP A 166 -14.42 14.06 14.05
CA ASP A 166 -15.87 14.19 13.83
C ASP A 166 -16.33 13.92 12.39
N LYS A 167 -15.45 14.09 11.39
CA LYS A 167 -15.77 13.88 9.98
C LYS A 167 -15.70 12.40 9.57
N PHE A 168 -14.72 11.66 10.09
CA PHE A 168 -14.43 10.28 9.66
C PHE A 168 -14.71 9.22 10.73
N GLY A 169 -15.01 9.63 11.96
CA GLY A 169 -15.29 8.75 13.08
C GLY A 169 -14.06 7.95 13.54
N THR A 170 -14.30 6.79 14.14
CA THR A 170 -13.27 5.91 14.72
C THR A 170 -12.99 4.65 13.89
N GLN A 171 -13.57 4.55 12.69
CA GLN A 171 -13.56 3.32 11.89
C GLN A 171 -12.15 2.82 11.55
N SER A 172 -11.19 3.73 11.36
CA SER A 172 -9.78 3.41 11.11
C SER A 172 -9.14 2.62 12.26
N ILE A 173 -9.56 2.88 13.50
CA ILE A 173 -9.08 2.13 14.68
C ILE A 173 -9.63 0.71 14.64
N GLU A 174 -10.94 0.55 14.40
CA GLU A 174 -11.58 -0.77 14.32
C GLU A 174 -11.00 -1.62 13.18
N ASN A 175 -10.69 -1.02 12.02
CA ASN A 175 -10.05 -1.72 10.91
C ASN A 175 -8.67 -2.26 11.32
N LEU A 176 -7.87 -1.48 12.07
CA LEU A 176 -6.59 -1.94 12.59
C LEU A 176 -6.75 -3.07 13.61
N GLU A 177 -7.69 -2.95 14.54
CA GLU A 177 -7.97 -4.02 15.53
C GLU A 177 -8.31 -5.32 14.82
N GLN A 178 -9.21 -5.26 13.83
CA GLN A 178 -9.63 -6.44 13.05
C GLN A 178 -8.49 -7.02 12.21
N ALA A 179 -7.66 -6.17 11.59
CA ALA A 179 -6.55 -6.59 10.74
C ALA A 179 -5.35 -7.16 11.53
N THR A 180 -5.23 -6.83 12.82
CA THR A 180 -4.10 -7.24 13.67
C THR A 180 -4.46 -8.29 14.72
N ASP A 181 -5.73 -8.68 14.83
CA ASP A 181 -6.18 -9.76 15.71
C ASP A 181 -5.62 -11.11 15.26
N GLN A 182 -4.60 -11.59 15.98
CA GLN A 182 -3.91 -12.87 15.74
C GLN A 182 -4.82 -14.09 15.81
N THR A 183 -5.99 -13.98 16.44
CA THR A 183 -6.97 -15.08 16.54
C THR A 183 -7.94 -15.11 15.35
N SER A 184 -7.93 -14.06 14.54
CA SER A 184 -8.85 -13.88 13.42
C SER A 184 -8.29 -14.51 12.14
N PRO A 185 -9.14 -15.16 11.31
CA PRO A 185 -8.73 -15.71 10.02
C PRO A 185 -8.41 -14.62 8.98
N ILE A 186 -8.57 -13.34 9.34
CA ILE A 186 -8.21 -12.19 8.51
C ILE A 186 -6.96 -11.45 9.01
N CYS A 187 -6.26 -12.00 10.01
CA CYS A 187 -5.01 -11.41 10.50
C CYS A 187 -4.03 -11.18 9.33
N ALA A 188 -3.63 -9.91 9.16
CA ALA A 188 -2.76 -9.50 8.09
C ALA A 188 -1.31 -9.93 8.35
N ASP A 189 -0.61 -10.24 7.28
CA ASP A 189 0.84 -10.48 7.33
C ASP A 189 1.60 -9.15 7.34
N ARG A 190 1.04 -8.06 6.77
CA ARG A 190 1.53 -6.68 6.88
C ARG A 190 0.37 -5.68 6.96
N ILE A 191 0.62 -4.48 7.48
CA ILE A 191 -0.36 -3.39 7.54
C ILE A 191 0.12 -2.17 6.76
N GLY A 192 -0.72 -1.68 5.85
CA GLY A 192 -0.56 -0.41 5.16
C GLY A 192 -0.89 0.78 6.08
N HIS A 193 0.01 1.75 6.15
CA HIS A 193 -0.08 3.02 6.88
C HIS A 193 -0.08 2.93 8.41
N ALA A 194 -1.12 2.33 9.01
CA ALA A 194 -1.36 2.28 10.45
C ALA A 194 -1.31 3.64 11.18
N CYS A 195 -1.57 4.77 10.51
CA CYS A 195 -1.52 6.12 11.07
C CYS A 195 -2.24 6.30 12.42
N GLN A 196 -3.33 5.57 12.65
CA GLN A 196 -4.15 5.68 13.85
C GLN A 196 -3.80 4.69 14.96
N LEU A 197 -2.68 3.95 14.87
CA LEU A 197 -2.33 2.88 15.81
C LEU A 197 -2.25 3.31 17.30
N LEU A 198 -1.89 4.58 17.54
CA LEU A 198 -1.75 5.17 18.88
C LEU A 198 -3.08 5.63 19.49
N HIS A 199 -4.19 5.55 18.76
CA HIS A 199 -5.51 5.97 19.23
C HIS A 199 -6.31 4.84 19.88
N SER A 200 -5.78 3.61 19.89
CA SER A 200 -6.40 2.50 20.61
C SER A 200 -6.30 2.68 22.13
N PRO A 201 -7.33 2.30 22.91
CA PRO A 201 -7.27 2.36 24.36
C PRO A 201 -6.02 1.65 24.90
N ASN A 202 -5.27 2.32 25.78
CA ASN A 202 -4.03 1.81 26.37
C ASN A 202 -2.97 1.34 25.35
N ASN A 203 -2.97 1.88 24.12
CA ASN A 203 -2.08 1.44 23.04
C ASN A 203 -2.17 -0.07 22.76
N ALA A 204 -3.37 -0.65 22.87
CA ALA A 204 -3.59 -2.09 22.67
C ALA A 204 -3.15 -2.56 21.27
N ILE A 205 -3.43 -1.79 20.22
CA ILE A 205 -3.04 -2.14 18.84
C ILE A 205 -1.52 -2.09 18.70
N LEU A 206 -0.86 -1.04 19.20
CA LEU A 206 0.62 -0.96 19.19
C LEU A 206 1.23 -2.19 19.89
N SER A 207 0.69 -2.54 21.06
CA SER A 207 1.14 -3.70 21.83
C SER A 207 0.96 -5.00 21.05
N SER A 208 -0.17 -5.18 20.37
CA SER A 208 -0.44 -6.33 19.50
C SER A 208 0.55 -6.43 18.35
N ILE A 209 0.78 -5.32 17.62
CA ILE A 209 1.72 -5.26 16.50
C ILE A 209 3.16 -5.55 16.94
N MET A 210 3.60 -4.99 18.08
CA MET A 210 4.93 -5.27 18.62
C MET A 210 5.11 -6.75 18.99
N ALA A 211 4.10 -7.34 19.65
CA ALA A 211 4.15 -8.74 20.10
C ALA A 211 4.10 -9.73 18.93
N SER A 212 3.26 -9.47 17.93
CA SER A 212 3.11 -10.30 16.74
C SER A 212 4.17 -10.04 15.66
N ARG A 213 4.90 -8.93 15.78
CA ARG A 213 5.89 -8.46 14.81
C ARG A 213 5.32 -8.23 13.41
N ILE A 214 4.02 -7.90 13.29
CA ILE A 214 3.41 -7.52 12.01
C ILE A 214 4.13 -6.29 11.45
N PRO A 215 4.72 -6.35 10.24
CA PRO A 215 5.34 -5.18 9.62
C PRO A 215 4.34 -4.10 9.24
N VAL A 216 4.76 -2.84 9.38
CA VAL A 216 3.98 -1.65 9.01
C VAL A 216 4.62 -0.94 7.82
N GLU A 217 3.88 -0.83 6.72
CA GLU A 217 4.25 -0.13 5.50
C GLU A 217 3.93 1.37 5.65
N CYS A 218 4.91 2.17 6.04
CA CYS A 218 4.73 3.61 6.31
C CYS A 218 4.92 4.44 5.04
N CYS A 219 4.08 5.46 4.82
CA CYS A 219 4.10 6.30 3.61
C CYS A 219 4.04 7.78 3.98
N LEU A 220 5.17 8.38 4.35
CA LEU A 220 5.22 9.67 5.04
C LEU A 220 4.59 10.78 4.22
N THR A 221 4.94 10.90 2.93
CA THR A 221 4.42 11.95 2.05
C THR A 221 2.90 11.81 1.87
N SER A 222 2.43 10.58 1.63
CA SER A 222 0.98 10.28 1.52
C SER A 222 0.23 10.57 2.82
N ASN A 223 0.86 10.32 3.96
CA ASN A 223 0.26 10.52 5.27
C ASN A 223 0.20 12.00 5.64
N CYS A 224 1.28 12.75 5.42
CA CYS A 224 1.37 14.17 5.79
C CYS A 224 0.69 15.12 4.78
N ALA A 225 0.25 14.62 3.63
CA ALA A 225 -0.54 15.41 2.68
C ALA A 225 -1.83 15.97 3.32
N TRP A 226 -2.56 15.15 4.09
CA TRP A 226 -3.77 15.60 4.78
C TRP A 226 -4.21 14.72 5.97
N LYS A 227 -3.56 13.58 6.22
CA LYS A 227 -4.01 12.58 7.21
C LYS A 227 -3.34 12.78 8.57
N ILE A 228 -2.05 13.11 8.54
CA ILE A 228 -1.22 13.44 9.70
C ILE A 228 -0.80 14.92 9.58
N PRO A 229 -0.82 15.71 10.66
CA PRO A 229 -0.55 17.15 10.57
C PRO A 229 0.87 17.51 10.12
N SER A 230 1.87 16.69 10.47
CA SER A 230 3.26 16.91 10.08
C SER A 230 4.09 15.63 10.16
N TYR A 231 5.21 15.59 9.44
CA TYR A 231 6.19 14.50 9.52
C TYR A 231 6.68 14.26 10.96
N LYS A 232 6.89 15.34 11.73
CA LYS A 232 7.32 15.26 13.13
C LYS A 232 6.32 14.52 14.02
N GLU A 233 5.03 14.68 13.74
CA GLU A 233 3.91 14.05 14.45
C GLU A 233 3.57 12.65 13.91
N HIS A 234 4.26 12.17 12.89
CA HIS A 234 3.99 10.87 12.30
C HIS A 234 4.28 9.73 13.30
N PRO A 235 3.38 8.75 13.48
CA PRO A 235 3.52 7.69 14.49
C PRO A 235 4.71 6.76 14.26
N ILE A 236 5.33 6.82 13.08
CA ILE A 236 6.58 6.10 12.78
C ILE A 236 7.70 6.43 13.78
N PHE A 237 7.73 7.66 14.32
CA PHE A 237 8.72 8.00 15.34
C PHE A 237 8.53 7.12 16.59
N GLN A 238 7.30 7.02 17.09
CA GLN A 238 6.98 6.16 18.23
C GLN A 238 7.32 4.70 17.91
N MET A 239 6.89 4.22 16.74
CA MET A 239 7.09 2.84 16.30
C MET A 239 8.58 2.44 16.20
N LEU A 240 9.42 3.31 15.63
CA LEU A 240 10.83 2.99 15.39
C LEU A 240 11.74 3.32 16.58
N VAL A 241 11.40 4.32 17.39
CA VAL A 241 12.36 4.94 18.33
C VAL A 241 12.02 4.67 19.78
N THR A 242 10.77 4.82 20.18
CA THR A 242 10.38 4.81 21.60
C THR A 242 9.64 3.55 22.04
N SER A 243 9.15 2.75 21.09
CA SER A 243 8.63 1.41 21.33
C SER A 243 9.74 0.41 21.63
N ASP A 244 9.52 -0.48 22.61
CA ASP A 244 10.42 -1.58 22.97
C ASP A 244 9.63 -2.90 23.13
N PRO A 245 9.83 -3.90 22.25
CA PRO A 245 10.71 -3.86 21.08
C PRO A 245 10.20 -2.88 20.01
N PRO A 246 11.08 -2.34 19.14
CA PRO A 246 10.65 -1.51 18.02
C PRO A 246 9.71 -2.26 17.08
N VAL A 247 8.72 -1.55 16.55
CA VAL A 247 7.86 -2.08 15.48
C VAL A 247 8.68 -2.27 14.20
N VAL A 248 8.37 -3.31 13.45
CA VAL A 248 8.98 -3.57 12.14
C VAL A 248 8.37 -2.62 11.12
N CYS A 249 8.96 -1.46 10.89
CA CYS A 249 8.49 -0.54 9.85
C CYS A 249 9.38 -0.58 8.60
N CYS A 250 8.77 -0.42 7.43
CA CYS A 250 9.44 -0.06 6.18
C CYS A 250 8.87 1.26 5.61
N LEU A 251 9.67 1.96 4.81
CA LEU A 251 9.27 3.19 4.13
C LEU A 251 8.82 2.91 2.70
N ASN A 252 7.74 3.55 2.28
CA ASN A 252 7.11 3.33 0.99
C ASN A 252 6.56 4.68 0.46
N CYS A 253 6.47 4.82 -0.85
CA CYS A 253 5.97 6.06 -1.47
C CYS A 253 4.44 6.06 -1.69
N ASP A 254 3.75 4.95 -1.41
CA ASP A 254 2.33 4.75 -1.76
C ASP A 254 2.09 4.91 -3.26
N ASN A 255 1.79 6.13 -3.73
CA ASN A 255 1.61 6.46 -5.14
C ASN A 255 2.56 7.58 -5.58
N THR A 256 3.49 7.29 -6.50
CA THR A 256 4.48 8.28 -6.96
C THR A 256 3.92 9.40 -7.85
N LEU A 257 2.63 9.34 -8.21
CA LEU A 257 1.96 10.34 -9.05
C LEU A 257 0.90 11.13 -8.27
N LEU A 258 0.23 10.49 -7.31
CA LEU A 258 -0.97 11.02 -6.65
C LEU A 258 -0.79 11.26 -5.15
N SER A 259 0.29 10.79 -4.54
CA SER A 259 0.59 11.09 -3.14
C SER A 259 1.47 12.34 -3.02
N GLY A 260 1.15 13.19 -2.04
CA GLY A 260 1.84 14.45 -1.80
C GLY A 260 1.12 15.65 -2.41
N SER A 261 1.88 16.66 -2.82
CA SER A 261 1.40 17.87 -3.51
C SER A 261 2.17 18.10 -4.81
N ALA A 262 1.79 19.14 -5.57
CA ALA A 262 2.53 19.52 -6.77
C ALA A 262 3.97 20.01 -6.47
N GLU A 263 4.21 20.45 -5.23
CA GLU A 263 5.51 20.92 -4.75
C GLU A 263 6.32 19.81 -4.06
N GLU A 264 5.66 18.76 -3.58
CA GLU A 264 6.27 17.65 -2.84
C GLU A 264 5.65 16.32 -3.28
N GLU A 265 6.21 15.73 -4.33
CA GLU A 265 5.78 14.45 -4.87
C GLU A 265 6.40 13.27 -4.09
N ALA A 266 5.58 12.27 -3.78
CA ALA A 266 6.06 11.07 -3.10
C ALA A 266 7.04 10.26 -3.98
N ASN A 267 8.22 9.96 -3.46
CA ASN A 267 9.20 9.13 -4.14
C ASN A 267 10.14 8.42 -3.13
N PRO A 268 10.79 7.30 -3.50
CA PRO A 268 11.56 6.51 -2.54
C PRO A 268 12.69 7.28 -1.84
N THR A 269 13.37 8.19 -2.55
CA THR A 269 14.44 8.99 -1.95
C THR A 269 13.89 10.07 -1.02
N GLY A 270 12.78 10.71 -1.40
CA GLY A 270 12.07 11.68 -0.58
C GLY A 270 11.62 11.10 0.75
N GLU A 271 11.06 9.89 0.75
CA GLU A 271 10.65 9.20 1.99
C GLU A 271 11.83 9.01 2.97
N LEU A 272 13.04 8.73 2.46
CA LEU A 272 14.24 8.62 3.29
C LEU A 272 14.68 9.98 3.85
N ILE A 273 14.59 11.04 3.04
CA ILE A 273 14.91 12.40 3.47
C ILE A 273 13.94 12.82 4.58
N HIS A 274 12.63 12.64 4.40
CA HIS A 274 11.64 12.96 5.42
C HIS A 274 11.81 12.15 6.71
N LEU A 275 12.15 10.86 6.61
CA LEU A 275 12.48 10.08 7.81
C LEU A 275 13.68 10.69 8.53
N VAL A 276 14.76 11.03 7.83
CA VAL A 276 15.98 11.52 8.46
C VAL A 276 15.81 12.92 9.03
N ASP A 277 15.35 13.87 8.21
CA ASP A 277 15.34 15.29 8.53
C ASP A 277 14.13 15.68 9.37
N ASP A 278 12.93 15.30 8.92
CA ASP A 278 11.70 15.80 9.53
C ASP A 278 11.22 14.93 10.70
N VAL A 279 11.37 13.60 10.59
CA VAL A 279 10.97 12.67 11.64
C VAL A 279 12.06 12.52 12.71
N LEU A 280 13.25 12.03 12.35
CA LEU A 280 14.27 11.65 13.35
C LEU A 280 15.00 12.88 13.90
N ARG A 281 15.60 13.71 13.05
CA ARG A 281 16.26 14.97 13.46
C ARG A 281 15.25 15.99 13.97
N GLY A 282 14.07 16.09 13.36
CA GLY A 282 12.97 16.95 13.82
C GLY A 282 12.47 16.62 15.24
N ASN A 283 12.66 15.37 15.68
CA ASN A 283 12.43 14.92 17.06
C ASN A 283 13.71 14.83 17.93
N GLY A 284 14.83 15.39 17.47
CA GLY A 284 16.03 15.62 18.27
C GLY A 284 17.00 14.44 18.38
N LEU A 285 16.92 13.44 17.51
CA LEU A 285 17.90 12.35 17.50
C LEU A 285 19.26 12.84 17.01
N ASN A 286 20.33 12.32 17.63
CA ASN A 286 21.69 12.56 17.17
C ASN A 286 22.06 11.66 15.97
N GLU A 287 23.19 11.96 15.33
CA GLU A 287 23.66 11.25 14.13
C GLU A 287 23.81 9.72 14.29
N GLU A 288 24.21 9.26 15.47
CA GLU A 288 24.36 7.82 15.73
C GLU A 288 22.99 7.12 15.79
N GLN A 289 22.04 7.74 16.51
CA GLN A 289 20.66 7.25 16.62
C GLN A 289 19.94 7.27 15.27
N VAL A 290 20.14 8.33 14.49
CA VAL A 290 19.60 8.45 13.12
C VAL A 290 20.10 7.30 12.25
N LYS A 291 21.43 7.08 12.20
CA LYS A 291 22.02 6.01 11.37
C LYS A 291 21.54 4.62 11.78
N ALA A 292 21.47 4.34 13.07
CA ALA A 292 20.99 3.06 13.58
C ALA A 292 19.51 2.81 13.21
N THR A 293 18.67 3.83 13.34
CA THR A 293 17.24 3.74 13.05
C THR A 293 16.97 3.62 11.54
N LEU A 294 17.65 4.43 10.73
CA LEU A 294 17.57 4.36 9.27
C LEU A 294 17.99 2.99 8.74
N LYS A 295 19.10 2.45 9.24
CA LYS A 295 19.57 1.11 8.86
C LYS A 295 18.52 0.04 9.18
N ARG A 296 17.89 0.10 10.35
CA ARG A 296 16.81 -0.83 10.74
C ARG A 296 15.61 -0.72 9.80
N ALA A 297 15.13 0.49 9.52
CA ALA A 297 13.99 0.71 8.61
C ALA A 297 14.25 0.20 7.19
N LEU A 298 15.48 0.38 6.68
CA LEU A 298 15.89 -0.12 5.35
C LEU A 298 15.98 -1.65 5.31
N LEU A 299 16.55 -2.29 6.34
CA LEU A 299 16.68 -3.76 6.39
C LEU A 299 15.32 -4.44 6.58
N ASN A 300 14.45 -3.88 7.42
CA ASN A 300 13.11 -4.41 7.64
C ASN A 300 12.32 -4.57 6.32
N GLY A 301 12.46 -3.63 5.38
CA GLY A 301 11.79 -3.72 4.08
C GLY A 301 12.30 -4.86 3.17
N VAL A 302 13.51 -5.37 3.42
CA VAL A 302 14.06 -6.52 2.70
C VAL A 302 13.63 -7.82 3.37
N ASP A 303 13.66 -7.86 4.71
CA ASP A 303 13.42 -9.05 5.52
C ASP A 303 11.93 -9.37 5.75
N SER A 304 11.02 -8.43 5.46
CA SER A 304 9.56 -8.59 5.65
C SER A 304 8.81 -9.24 4.48
N ARG A 305 9.54 -9.92 3.58
CA ARG A 305 9.00 -10.66 2.43
C ARG A 305 8.71 -12.11 2.74
#